data_AF-A0A1S3SWL3-F1
#
_entry.id   AF-A0A1S3SWL3-F1
#
_cell.length_a   1.000
_cell.length_b   1.000
_cell.length_c   1.000
_cell.angle_alpha   90.00
_cell.angle_beta   90.00
_cell.angle_gamma   90.00
#
_symmetry.space_group_name_H-M   'P 1'
#
loop_
_entity.id
_entity.type
_entity.pdbx_description
1 polymer ?
#
loop_
_entity_poly.entity_id
_entity_poly.type
_entity_poly.pdbx_seq_one_letter_code
_entity_poly.pdbx_strand_id
1 'polypeptide(L)'
;MTTLCKRYVEIRPLITKYGVSLSNYLHLRPKHEFFVDMTCEGCSGAVTRVLNKLGGVQFEIDLPNKKVFIESDKDTDVLLETLKKTGKAANYIGPK
;
A
#
# COMPACT_ATOMS: atom_id res chain seq x y z
N MET A 1 -23.27 -10.69 4.71
CA MET A 1 -22.50 -10.50 5.96
C MET A 1 -21.18 -9.88 5.58
N THR A 2 -21.11 -8.57 5.81
CA THR A 2 -20.21 -7.59 5.19
C THR A 2 -18.78 -7.73 5.73
N THR A 3 -17.80 -7.41 4.90
CA THR A 3 -16.34 -7.53 5.09
C THR A 3 -15.81 -7.10 6.47
N LEU A 4 -16.52 -6.21 7.16
CA LEU A 4 -16.30 -5.80 8.54
C LEU A 4 -16.24 -6.96 9.55
N CYS A 5 -17.08 -7.99 9.39
CA CYS A 5 -17.14 -9.11 10.35
C CYS A 5 -15.92 -10.03 10.25
N LYS A 6 -15.39 -10.27 9.04
CA LYS A 6 -14.20 -11.11 8.86
C LYS A 6 -12.94 -10.45 9.41
N ARG A 7 -12.72 -9.16 9.11
CA ARG A 7 -11.56 -8.40 9.63
C ARG A 7 -11.59 -8.31 11.16
N TYR A 8 -12.77 -8.09 11.77
CA TYR A 8 -12.94 -8.07 13.24
C TYR A 8 -12.49 -9.37 13.92
N VAL A 9 -12.79 -10.53 13.31
CA VAL A 9 -12.44 -11.84 13.87
C VAL A 9 -10.93 -12.07 13.86
N GLU A 10 -10.23 -11.67 12.80
CA GLU A 10 -8.77 -11.81 12.69
C GLU A 10 -7.99 -10.90 13.66
N ILE A 11 -8.53 -9.72 13.97
CA ILE A 11 -7.83 -8.67 14.75
C ILE A 11 -8.26 -8.63 16.23
N ARG A 12 -9.29 -9.41 16.60
CA ARG A 12 -9.76 -9.61 17.98
C ARG A 12 -8.63 -9.85 18.99
N PRO A 13 -7.61 -10.71 18.72
CA PRO A 13 -6.51 -10.92 19.66
C PRO A 13 -5.61 -9.69 19.86
N LEU A 14 -5.52 -8.78 18.88
CA LEU A 14 -4.71 -7.57 18.98
C LEU A 14 -5.43 -6.46 19.74
N ILE A 15 -6.75 -6.34 19.56
CA ILE A 15 -7.59 -5.39 20.31
C ILE A 15 -7.55 -5.68 21.81
N THR A 16 -7.71 -6.94 22.21
CA THR A 16 -7.67 -7.33 23.64
C THR A 16 -6.27 -7.31 24.22
N LYS A 17 -5.23 -7.61 23.43
CA LYS A 17 -3.82 -7.64 23.90
C LYS A 17 -3.20 -6.26 24.05
N TYR A 18 -3.48 -5.33 23.15
CA TYR A 18 -2.83 -4.01 23.09
C TYR A 18 -3.78 -2.84 23.41
N GLY A 19 -5.05 -3.10 23.76
CA GLY A 19 -5.98 -2.06 24.25
C GLY A 19 -6.34 -0.99 23.22
N VAL A 20 -6.22 -1.29 21.92
CA VAL A 20 -6.54 -0.36 20.82
C VAL A 20 -8.04 -0.36 20.52
N SER A 21 -8.63 0.82 20.31
CA SER A 21 -10.06 0.92 19.96
C SER A 21 -10.33 0.36 18.57
N LEU A 22 -11.56 -0.15 18.36
CA LEU A 22 -11.98 -0.68 17.06
C LEU A 22 -11.86 0.36 15.94
N SER A 23 -12.19 1.61 16.26
CA SER A 23 -12.10 2.73 15.33
C SER A 23 -10.66 2.99 14.88
N ASN A 24 -9.65 2.81 15.75
CA ASN A 24 -8.25 3.01 15.40
C ASN A 24 -7.69 1.83 14.59
N TYR A 25 -8.12 0.60 14.90
CA TYR A 25 -7.66 -0.58 14.16
C TYR A 25 -8.25 -0.66 12.74
N LEU A 26 -9.50 -0.24 12.56
CA LEU A 26 -10.15 -0.14 11.25
C LEU A 26 -9.38 0.76 10.26
N HIS A 27 -8.45 1.60 10.74
CA HIS A 27 -7.61 2.47 9.93
C HIS A 27 -6.16 1.99 9.76
N LEU A 28 -5.73 0.90 10.41
CA LEU A 28 -4.41 0.32 10.12
C LEU A 28 -4.48 -0.49 8.82
N ARG A 29 -4.12 0.16 7.70
CA ARG A 29 -3.84 -0.51 6.44
C ARG A 29 -2.37 -0.96 6.43
N PRO A 30 -2.07 -2.16 5.91
CA PRO A 30 -0.69 -2.60 5.80
C PRO A 30 0.08 -1.68 4.84
N LYS A 31 1.31 -1.33 5.24
CA LYS A 31 2.24 -0.54 4.44
C LYS A 31 3.22 -1.46 3.74
N HIS A 32 3.40 -1.26 2.45
CA HIS A 32 4.25 -2.07 1.59
C HIS A 32 5.28 -1.20 0.88
N GLU A 33 6.52 -1.69 0.82
CA GLU A 33 7.63 -1.04 0.16
C GLU A 33 7.92 -1.69 -1.19
N PHE A 34 8.04 -0.87 -2.22
CA PHE A 34 8.37 -1.27 -3.58
C PHE A 34 9.56 -0.47 -4.09
N PHE A 35 10.43 -1.15 -4.84
CA PHE A 35 11.38 -0.50 -5.72
C PHE A 35 10.71 -0.20 -7.05
N VAL A 36 10.92 1.00 -7.59
CA VAL A 36 10.50 1.37 -8.95
C VAL A 36 11.60 2.17 -9.62
N ASP A 37 12.05 1.75 -10.80
CA ASP A 37 13.14 2.41 -11.53
C ASP A 37 12.72 3.76 -12.13
N MET A 38 12.61 4.76 -11.25
CA MET A 38 12.35 6.16 -11.58
C MET A 38 13.68 6.89 -11.78
N THR A 39 13.73 7.80 -12.75
CA THR A 39 14.93 8.60 -13.08
C THR A 39 14.70 10.10 -13.03
N CYS A 40 13.45 10.55 -12.99
CA CYS A 40 13.08 11.96 -12.95
C CYS A 40 11.68 12.16 -12.34
N GLU A 41 11.31 13.41 -12.08
CA GLU A 41 9.99 13.78 -11.56
C GLU A 41 8.86 13.29 -12.48
N GLY A 42 9.07 13.28 -13.80
CA GLY A 42 8.11 12.74 -14.76
C GLY A 42 7.79 11.26 -14.53
N CYS A 43 8.78 10.45 -14.13
CA CYS A 43 8.58 9.04 -13.79
C CYS A 43 7.78 8.89 -12.49
N SER A 44 8.11 9.67 -11.46
CA SER A 44 7.34 9.69 -10.21
C SER A 44 5.90 10.18 -10.42
N GLY A 45 5.69 11.11 -11.35
CA GLY A 45 4.36 11.55 -11.77
C GLY A 45 3.57 10.45 -12.48
N ALA A 46 4.22 9.61 -13.28
CA ALA A 46 3.57 8.45 -13.89
C ALA A 46 3.11 7.42 -12.82
N VAL A 47 3.95 7.14 -11.82
CA VAL A 47 3.60 6.30 -10.66
C VAL A 47 2.40 6.88 -9.92
N THR A 48 2.43 8.18 -9.61
CA THR A 48 1.34 8.91 -8.95
C THR A 48 0.02 8.76 -9.72
N ARG A 49 0.04 8.92 -11.05
CA ARG A 49 -1.15 8.79 -11.89
C ARG A 49 -1.75 7.38 -11.87
N VAL A 50 -0.93 6.32 -11.93
CA VAL A 50 -1.47 4.94 -11.92
C VAL A 50 -2.01 4.55 -10.54
N LEU A 51 -1.37 5.00 -9.45
CA LEU A 51 -1.86 4.74 -8.09
C LEU A 51 -3.14 5.52 -7.78
N ASN A 52 -3.24 6.78 -8.23
CA ASN A 52 -4.47 7.56 -8.11
C ASN A 52 -5.63 6.93 -8.89
N LYS A 53 -5.36 6.37 -10.08
CA LYS A 53 -6.38 5.62 -10.86
C LYS A 53 -6.82 4.33 -10.17
N LEU A 54 -5.92 3.64 -9.46
CA LEU A 54 -6.26 2.43 -8.72
C LEU A 54 -7.23 2.73 -7.55
N GLY A 55 -7.02 3.86 -6.87
CA GLY A 55 -7.89 4.33 -5.79
C GLY A 55 -7.85 3.46 -4.52
N GLY A 56 -8.28 4.05 -3.41
CA GLY A 56 -8.27 3.36 -2.10
C GLY A 56 -6.87 2.98 -1.62
N VAL A 57 -5.86 3.71 -2.07
CA VAL A 57 -4.45 3.58 -1.65
C VAL A 57 -3.97 4.92 -1.13
N GLN A 58 -3.16 4.92 -0.07
CA GLN A 58 -2.32 6.07 0.28
C GLN A 58 -0.88 5.70 -0.08
N PHE A 59 -0.06 6.66 -0.48
CA PHE A 59 1.30 6.36 -0.89
C PHE A 59 2.26 7.54 -0.70
N GLU A 60 3.53 7.19 -0.56
CA GLU A 60 4.67 8.11 -0.48
C GLU A 60 5.70 7.68 -1.51
N ILE A 61 6.33 8.64 -2.20
CA ILE A 61 7.35 8.37 -3.21
C ILE A 61 8.66 9.01 -2.78
N ASP A 62 9.71 8.20 -2.72
CA ASP A 62 11.08 8.63 -2.49
C ASP A 62 11.87 8.45 -3.79
N LEU A 63 11.93 9.52 -4.58
CA LEU A 63 12.61 9.54 -5.87
C LEU A 63 14.14 9.32 -5.74
N PRO A 64 14.86 9.97 -4.80
CA PRO A 64 16.29 9.73 -4.59
C PRO A 64 16.63 8.25 -4.36
N ASN A 65 15.82 7.54 -3.56
CA ASN A 65 16.04 6.14 -3.25
C ASN A 65 15.29 5.16 -4.16
N LYS A 66 14.53 5.66 -5.14
CA LYS A 66 13.70 4.87 -6.06
C LYS A 66 12.69 3.96 -5.34
N LYS A 67 12.10 4.45 -4.26
CA LYS A 67 11.15 3.71 -3.42
C LYS A 67 9.75 4.29 -3.51
N VAL A 68 8.77 3.40 -3.39
CA VAL A 68 7.35 3.73 -3.28
C VAL A 68 6.78 2.96 -2.10
N PHE A 69 6.21 3.69 -1.16
CA PHE A 69 5.52 3.12 -0.01
C PHE A 69 4.02 3.22 -0.26
N ILE A 70 3.29 2.11 -0.10
CA ILE A 70 1.85 2.06 -0.38
C ILE A 70 1.12 1.47 0.83
N GLU A 71 0.13 2.19 1.32
CA GLU A 71 -0.80 1.77 2.37
C GLU A 71 -2.16 1.44 1.75
N SER A 72 -2.55 0.16 1.80
CA SER A 72 -3.71 -0.35 1.06
C SER A 72 -4.21 -1.67 1.63
N ASP A 73 -5.51 -1.94 1.52
CA ASP A 73 -6.09 -3.27 1.79
C ASP A 73 -6.05 -4.21 0.57
N LYS A 74 -5.48 -3.75 -0.55
CA LYS A 74 -5.33 -4.55 -1.77
C LYS A 74 -4.10 -5.45 -1.67
N ASP A 75 -4.17 -6.59 -2.33
CA ASP A 75 -3.07 -7.55 -2.41
C ASP A 75 -1.82 -6.93 -3.04
N THR A 76 -0.65 -7.36 -2.58
CA THR A 76 0.66 -6.90 -3.07
C THR A 76 0.84 -7.10 -4.56
N ASP A 77 0.26 -8.16 -5.13
CA ASP A 77 0.33 -8.46 -6.56
C ASP A 77 -0.42 -7.40 -7.38
N VAL A 78 -1.59 -6.97 -6.92
CA VAL A 78 -2.38 -5.90 -7.57
C VAL A 78 -1.61 -4.58 -7.54
N LEU A 79 -0.94 -4.28 -6.42
CA LEU A 79 -0.10 -3.09 -6.29
C LEU A 79 1.10 -3.16 -7.26
N LEU A 80 1.78 -4.31 -7.30
CA LEU A 80 2.94 -4.52 -8.17
C LEU A 80 2.57 -4.43 -9.65
N GLU A 81 1.48 -5.07 -10.07
CA GLU A 81 0.95 -4.98 -11.44
C GLU A 81 0.59 -3.54 -11.81
N THR A 82 -0.02 -2.79 -10.87
CA THR A 82 -0.34 -1.39 -11.08
C THR A 82 0.92 -0.55 -11.31
N LEU A 83 1.99 -0.78 -10.54
CA LEU A 83 3.27 -0.11 -10.73
C LEU A 83 3.91 -0.48 -12.08
N LYS A 84 3.81 -1.74 -12.51
CA LYS A 84 4.32 -2.20 -13.82
C LYS A 84 3.64 -1.52 -15.01
N LYS A 85 2.40 -1.02 -14.87
CA LYS A 85 1.70 -0.24 -15.92
C LYS A 85 2.42 1.08 -16.28
N THR A 86 3.35 1.54 -15.46
CA THR A 86 4.21 2.70 -15.79
C THR A 86 5.27 2.38 -16.85
N GLY A 87 5.45 1.10 -17.21
CA GLY A 87 6.51 0.66 -18.12
C GLY A 87 7.90 0.70 -17.48
N LYS A 88 7.99 0.74 -16.15
CA LYS A 88 9.23 0.75 -15.37
C LYS A 88 9.45 -0.59 -14.68
N ALA A 89 10.72 -0.92 -14.44
CA ALA A 89 11.06 -2.06 -13.58
C ALA A 89 10.53 -1.78 -12.17
N ALA A 90 9.75 -2.72 -11.62
CA ALA A 90 9.17 -2.61 -10.30
C ALA A 90 9.27 -3.95 -9.56
N ASN A 91 9.71 -3.91 -8.30
CA ASN A 91 9.88 -5.09 -7.45
C ASN A 91 9.31 -4.82 -6.06
N TYR A 92 8.71 -5.85 -5.46
CA TYR A 92 8.31 -5.79 -4.06
C TYR A 92 9.54 -5.99 -3.17
N ILE A 93 9.71 -5.10 -2.18
CA ILE A 93 10.79 -5.18 -1.19
C ILE A 93 10.28 -5.90 0.06
N GLY A 94 9.14 -5.48 0.61
CA GLY A 94 8.61 -6.07 1.83
C GLY A 94 7.55 -5.20 2.54
N PRO A 95 7.03 -5.68 3.68
CA PRO A 95 6.18 -4.88 4.55
C PRO A 95 6.99 -3.80 5.29
N LYS A 96 6.33 -2.70 5.70
CA LYS A 96 6.95 -1.59 6.43
C LYS A 96 6.29 -1.31 7.77
#